data_AF-X0ZWX1-F1
#
_entry.id   AF-X0ZWX1-F1
#
_cell.length_a   1.000
_cell.length_b   1.000
_cell.length_c   1.000
_cell.angle_alpha   90.00
_cell.angle_beta   90.00
_cell.angle_gamma   90.00
#
_symmetry.space_group_name_H-M   'P 1'
#
loop_
_entity.id
_entity.type
_entity.pdbx_description
1 polymer ?
#
loop_
_entity_poly.entity_id
_entity_poly.type
_entity_poly.pdbx_seq_one_letter_code
_entity_poly.pdbx_strand_id
1 'polypeptide(L)'
;PLLFEKGINALSDAKKGKATGFAMSLDSTSSGLQCFAVLTGCTRTAENTNIINTGKREDVYAKIAKTMNALPNVNVSREDTKKPVMTTLYGSKRQPERLFGKGTSDLQAFYQSLTTELPGAMEALEDLQSSWNPMASDYRWTLPDGFKVIARVMAPVDKKIELQEYGKTTFTHRAIMNIPQNRGRSLAANAIHSVDSYICREMIRRCDFALYTVHDAYFASPNNMQVVRQTRANSGL
;
A
#
# COMPACT_ATOMS: atom_id res chain seq x y z
N PRO A 1 -17.63 12.10 10.49
CA PRO A 1 -18.44 13.08 11.26
C PRO A 1 -17.62 13.86 12.31
N LEU A 2 -17.01 13.19 13.29
CA LEU A 2 -16.28 13.87 14.38
C LEU A 2 -15.07 14.70 13.92
N LEU A 3 -14.30 14.22 12.93
CA LEU A 3 -13.17 14.99 12.39
C LEU A 3 -13.63 16.28 11.69
N PHE A 4 -14.79 16.25 11.04
CA PHE A 4 -15.38 17.43 10.40
C PHE A 4 -15.80 18.46 11.46
N GLU A 5 -16.50 18.02 12.50
CA GLU A 5 -16.89 18.89 13.62
C GLU A 5 -15.68 19.54 14.31
N LYS A 6 -14.61 18.76 14.57
CA LYS A 6 -13.34 19.30 15.09
C LYS A 6 -12.76 20.38 14.18
N GLY A 7 -12.81 20.18 12.86
CA GLY A 7 -12.36 21.18 11.88
C GLY A 7 -13.20 22.45 11.88
N ILE A 8 -14.53 22.33 12.01
CA ILE A 8 -15.43 23.49 12.12
C ILE A 8 -15.16 24.28 13.41
N ASN A 9 -14.96 23.60 14.54
CA ASN A 9 -14.63 24.24 15.81
C ASN A 9 -13.27 24.97 15.72
N ALA A 10 -12.26 24.33 15.13
CA ALA A 10 -10.95 24.94 14.91
C ALA A 10 -11.03 26.18 14.00
N LEU A 11 -11.86 26.14 12.96
CA LEU A 11 -12.11 27.29 12.09
C LEU A 11 -12.80 28.44 12.84
N SER A 12 -13.75 28.13 13.72
CA SER A 12 -14.43 29.11 14.58
C SER A 12 -13.45 29.79 15.54
N ASP A 13 -12.55 29.03 16.17
CA ASP A 13 -11.52 29.55 17.05
C ASP A 13 -10.50 30.43 16.30
N ALA A 14 -10.06 29.98 15.12
CA ALA A 14 -9.15 30.75 14.27
C ALA A 14 -9.76 32.10 13.84
N LYS A 15 -11.05 32.13 13.47
CA LYS A 15 -11.78 33.38 13.14
C LYS A 15 -11.87 34.35 14.33
N LYS A 16 -11.77 33.85 15.56
CA LYS A 16 -11.78 34.64 16.80
C LYS A 16 -10.37 34.97 17.30
N GLY A 17 -9.31 34.63 16.55
CA GLY A 17 -7.92 34.81 16.97
C GLY A 17 -7.50 33.92 18.14
N LYS A 18 -8.23 32.84 18.42
CA LYS A 18 -7.90 31.89 19.49
C LYS A 18 -6.95 30.82 18.95
N ALA A 19 -5.93 30.49 19.73
CA ALA A 19 -5.05 29.36 19.43
C ALA A 19 -5.84 28.04 19.44
N THR A 20 -5.46 27.12 18.55
CA THR A 20 -6.08 25.80 18.42
C THR A 20 -5.01 24.71 18.35
N GLY A 21 -5.29 23.57 18.98
CA GLY A 21 -4.47 22.36 18.87
C GLY A 21 -4.89 21.43 17.72
N PHE A 22 -5.70 21.92 16.78
CA PHE A 22 -6.20 21.11 15.66
C PHE A 22 -5.07 20.63 14.77
N ALA A 23 -5.02 19.33 14.51
CA ALA A 23 -4.09 18.72 13.58
C ALA A 23 -4.81 18.46 12.24
N MET A 24 -4.34 19.13 11.19
CA MET A 24 -4.81 18.92 9.82
C MET A 24 -4.12 17.71 9.22
N SER A 25 -4.89 16.85 8.55
CA SER A 25 -4.38 15.65 7.88
C SER A 25 -4.07 15.89 6.41
N LEU A 26 -2.96 15.34 5.92
CA LEU A 26 -2.65 15.18 4.52
C LEU A 26 -2.37 13.71 4.24
N ASP A 27 -3.18 13.13 3.35
CA ASP A 27 -3.14 11.71 3.02
C ASP A 27 -2.50 11.48 1.66
N SER A 28 -1.75 10.38 1.57
CA SER A 28 -1.06 9.98 0.35
C SER A 28 -2.04 9.37 -0.66
N THR A 29 -2.00 9.80 -1.92
CA THR A 29 -2.84 9.19 -2.96
C THR A 29 -2.23 7.90 -3.49
N SER A 30 -2.52 6.78 -2.84
CA SER A 30 -1.99 5.45 -3.18
C SER A 30 -0.47 5.36 -2.96
N SER A 31 -0.02 5.60 -1.72
CA SER A 31 1.38 5.56 -1.27
C SER A 31 2.21 4.39 -1.84
N GLY A 32 1.68 3.17 -1.82
CA GLY A 32 2.38 2.01 -2.38
C GLY A 32 2.68 2.14 -3.88
N LEU A 33 1.72 2.65 -4.66
CA LEU A 33 1.93 2.92 -6.09
C LEU A 33 2.90 4.07 -6.34
N GLN A 34 2.88 5.09 -5.49
CA GLN A 34 3.85 6.17 -5.53
C GLN A 34 5.28 5.63 -5.30
N CYS A 35 5.46 4.76 -4.30
CA CYS A 35 6.74 4.10 -4.04
C CYS A 35 7.20 3.28 -5.24
N PHE A 36 6.31 2.48 -5.85
CA PHE A 36 6.64 1.73 -7.06
C PHE A 36 7.06 2.64 -8.21
N ALA A 37 6.34 3.74 -8.44
CA ALA A 37 6.64 4.68 -9.51
C ALA A 37 8.04 5.30 -9.35
N VAL A 38 8.40 5.71 -8.14
CA VAL A 38 9.72 6.30 -7.86
C VAL A 38 10.83 5.26 -7.97
N LEU A 39 10.65 4.07 -7.41
CA LEU A 39 11.66 3.01 -7.46
C LEU A 39 11.97 2.53 -8.89
N THR A 40 10.97 2.55 -9.76
CA THR A 40 11.12 2.17 -11.18
C THR A 40 11.40 3.34 -12.11
N GLY A 41 11.34 4.58 -11.63
CA GLY A 41 11.41 5.78 -12.48
C GLY A 41 10.28 5.85 -13.51
N CYS A 42 9.13 5.21 -13.26
CA CYS A 42 8.07 5.06 -14.24
C CYS A 42 7.18 6.31 -14.31
N THR A 43 7.39 7.15 -15.33
CA THR A 43 6.61 8.37 -15.59
C THR A 43 5.11 8.12 -15.63
N ARG A 44 4.65 7.08 -16.34
CA ARG A 44 3.21 6.79 -16.46
C ARG A 44 2.55 6.47 -15.12
N THR A 45 3.21 5.66 -14.29
CA THR A 45 2.74 5.33 -12.94
C THR A 45 2.78 6.58 -12.05
N ALA A 46 3.83 7.40 -12.18
CA ALA A 46 4.02 8.64 -11.41
C ALA A 46 2.97 9.71 -11.72
N GLU A 47 2.61 9.91 -13.00
CA GLU A 47 1.50 10.77 -13.43
C GLU A 47 0.18 10.29 -12.79
N ASN A 48 -0.12 9.00 -12.92
CA ASN A 48 -1.36 8.41 -12.42
C ASN A 48 -1.50 8.45 -10.89
N THR A 49 -0.39 8.68 -10.18
CA THR A 49 -0.34 8.71 -8.72
C THR A 49 -0.05 10.08 -8.14
N ASN A 50 -0.12 11.15 -8.95
CA ASN A 50 0.11 12.54 -8.54
C ASN A 50 1.54 12.86 -8.07
N ILE A 51 2.53 12.03 -8.40
CA ILE A 51 3.94 12.41 -8.22
C ILE A 51 4.30 13.46 -9.29
N ILE A 52 3.93 13.18 -10.54
CA ILE A 52 4.10 14.14 -11.64
C ILE A 52 2.82 14.93 -11.81
N ASN A 53 2.97 16.25 -11.89
CA ASN A 53 1.84 17.16 -12.10
C ASN A 53 1.30 17.04 -13.53
N THR A 54 0.05 16.61 -13.67
CA THR A 54 -0.68 16.52 -14.95
C THR A 54 -1.61 17.71 -15.20
N GLY A 55 -1.57 18.73 -14.33
CA GLY A 55 -2.48 19.88 -14.32
C GLY A 55 -3.79 19.63 -13.58
N LYS A 56 -4.01 18.41 -13.05
CA LYS A 56 -5.18 18.04 -12.24
C LYS A 56 -4.81 16.98 -11.20
N ARG A 57 -5.72 16.72 -10.26
CA ARG A 57 -5.60 15.58 -9.33
C ARG A 57 -6.09 14.32 -10.02
N GLU A 58 -5.16 13.41 -10.31
CA GLU A 58 -5.43 12.11 -10.87
C GLU A 58 -6.04 11.15 -9.83
N ASP A 59 -6.98 10.35 -10.30
CA ASP A 59 -7.55 9.22 -9.57
C ASP A 59 -7.26 7.94 -10.34
N VAL A 60 -6.20 7.25 -9.91
CA VAL A 60 -5.72 6.02 -10.55
C VAL A 60 -6.81 4.96 -10.69
N TYR A 61 -7.70 4.82 -9.70
CA TYR A 61 -8.73 3.79 -9.70
C TYR A 61 -9.83 4.11 -10.72
N ALA A 62 -10.20 5.38 -10.83
CA ALA A 62 -11.13 5.84 -11.85
C ALA A 62 -10.53 5.72 -13.26
N LYS A 63 -9.24 5.99 -13.41
CA LYS A 63 -8.53 5.85 -14.69
C LYS A 63 -8.46 4.39 -15.14
N ILE A 64 -8.13 3.47 -14.22
CA ILE A 64 -8.14 2.02 -14.47
C ILE A 64 -9.55 1.55 -14.87
N ALA A 65 -10.59 1.97 -14.16
CA ALA A 65 -11.97 1.64 -14.51
C ALA A 65 -12.32 2.13 -15.93
N LYS A 66 -11.91 3.36 -16.28
CA LYS A 66 -12.10 3.91 -17.63
C LYS A 66 -11.38 3.05 -18.69
N THR A 67 -10.13 2.65 -18.44
CA THR A 67 -9.35 1.82 -19.37
C THR A 67 -9.96 0.42 -19.51
N MET A 68 -10.48 -0.16 -18.43
CA MET A 68 -11.22 -1.43 -18.47
C MET A 68 -12.49 -1.33 -19.31
N ASN A 69 -13.31 -0.30 -19.08
CA ASN A 69 -14.57 -0.07 -19.81
C ASN A 69 -14.38 0.33 -21.28
N ALA A 70 -13.15 0.59 -21.73
CA ALA A 70 -12.85 0.77 -23.14
C ALA A 70 -12.86 -0.56 -23.92
N LEU A 71 -12.81 -1.70 -23.22
CA LEU A 71 -12.89 -3.02 -23.82
C LEU A 71 -14.35 -3.47 -23.93
N PRO A 72 -14.73 -4.19 -25.02
CA PRO A 72 -16.09 -4.66 -25.23
C PRO A 72 -16.58 -5.54 -24.06
N ASN A 73 -17.84 -5.35 -23.67
CA ASN A 73 -18.55 -6.15 -22.67
C ASN A 73 -17.99 -6.05 -21.23
N VAL A 74 -17.16 -5.04 -20.93
CA VAL A 74 -16.71 -4.75 -19.57
C VAL A 74 -17.51 -3.59 -19.00
N ASN A 75 -18.05 -3.74 -17.79
CA ASN A 75 -18.75 -2.67 -17.07
C ASN A 75 -18.38 -2.67 -15.59
N VAL A 76 -17.41 -1.84 -15.22
CA VAL A 76 -16.88 -1.74 -13.86
C VAL A 76 -16.89 -0.30 -13.36
N SER A 77 -17.18 -0.11 -12.08
CA SER A 77 -17.06 1.19 -11.41
C SER A 77 -15.66 1.40 -10.84
N ARG A 78 -15.36 2.65 -10.42
CA ARG A 78 -14.17 2.97 -9.63
C ARG A 78 -14.08 2.14 -8.34
N GLU A 79 -15.21 1.87 -7.69
CA GLU A 79 -15.23 1.11 -6.43
C GLU A 79 -14.85 -0.35 -6.65
N ASP A 80 -15.28 -0.91 -7.78
CA ASP A 80 -14.94 -2.27 -8.20
C ASP A 80 -13.45 -2.42 -8.49
N THR A 81 -12.76 -1.38 -8.96
CA THR A 81 -11.32 -1.47 -9.27
C THR A 81 -10.43 -1.26 -8.04
N LYS A 82 -10.83 -0.41 -7.07
CA LYS A 82 -9.95 0.01 -5.97
C LYS A 82 -9.34 -1.17 -5.20
N LYS A 83 -10.17 -2.10 -4.74
CA LYS A 83 -9.73 -3.22 -3.89
C LYS A 83 -8.89 -4.26 -4.67
N PRO A 84 -9.28 -4.70 -5.88
CA PRO A 84 -8.43 -5.53 -6.73
C PRO A 84 -7.08 -4.89 -7.04
N VAL A 85 -7.03 -3.61 -7.41
CA VAL A 85 -5.76 -2.90 -7.69
C VAL A 85 -4.83 -2.96 -6.49
N MET A 86 -5.29 -2.50 -5.31
CA MET A 86 -4.47 -2.48 -4.10
C MET A 86 -3.97 -3.88 -3.72
N THR A 87 -4.81 -4.91 -3.84
CA THR A 87 -4.42 -6.27 -3.45
C THR A 87 -3.50 -6.94 -4.48
N THR A 88 -3.68 -6.66 -5.77
CA THR A 88 -2.86 -7.23 -6.85
C THR A 88 -1.43 -6.75 -6.76
N LEU A 89 -1.23 -5.47 -6.44
CA LEU A 89 0.08 -4.84 -6.25
C LEU A 89 0.82 -5.35 -5.00
N TYR A 90 0.12 -6.12 -4.15
CA TYR A 90 0.71 -6.89 -3.05
C TYR A 90 0.69 -8.40 -3.32
N GLY A 91 0.57 -8.79 -4.60
CA GLY A 91 0.68 -10.15 -5.10
C GLY A 91 -0.59 -11.00 -5.04
N SER A 92 -1.73 -10.45 -4.64
CA SER A 92 -2.98 -11.21 -4.63
C SER A 92 -3.55 -11.41 -6.03
N LYS A 93 -3.56 -12.67 -6.49
CA LYS A 93 -4.36 -13.11 -7.66
C LYS A 93 -5.80 -13.49 -7.31
N ARG A 94 -6.05 -13.91 -6.05
CA ARG A 94 -7.35 -14.44 -5.61
C ARG A 94 -8.44 -13.37 -5.54
N GLN A 95 -8.11 -12.18 -5.09
CA GLN A 95 -9.08 -11.07 -5.00
C GLN A 95 -9.60 -10.62 -6.38
N PRO A 96 -8.74 -10.32 -7.38
CA PRO A 96 -9.22 -9.98 -8.71
C PRO A 96 -9.98 -11.15 -9.36
N GLU A 97 -9.50 -12.40 -9.22
CA GLU A 97 -10.23 -13.58 -9.70
C GLU A 97 -11.62 -13.74 -9.07
N ARG A 98 -11.75 -13.43 -7.78
CA ARG A 98 -13.04 -13.50 -7.06
C ARG A 98 -14.02 -12.44 -7.56
N LEU A 99 -13.53 -11.24 -7.90
CA LEU A 99 -14.39 -10.13 -8.29
C LEU A 99 -14.78 -10.19 -9.76
N PHE A 100 -13.80 -10.37 -10.65
CA PHE A 100 -14.02 -10.34 -12.10
C PHE A 100 -14.31 -11.72 -12.70
N GLY A 101 -14.09 -12.80 -11.95
CA GLY A 101 -14.22 -14.17 -12.42
C GLY A 101 -12.97 -14.68 -13.11
N LYS A 102 -12.60 -15.93 -12.86
CA LYS A 102 -11.42 -16.55 -13.49
C LYS A 102 -11.70 -16.84 -14.96
N GLY A 103 -10.85 -16.34 -15.86
CA GLY A 103 -10.94 -16.59 -17.30
C GLY A 103 -11.96 -15.73 -18.05
N THR A 104 -12.47 -14.68 -17.43
CA THR A 104 -13.42 -13.73 -18.04
C THR A 104 -12.70 -12.61 -18.79
N SER A 105 -13.43 -11.95 -19.70
CA SER A 105 -13.00 -10.70 -20.34
C SER A 105 -12.65 -9.61 -19.32
N ASP A 106 -13.40 -9.53 -18.22
CA ASP A 106 -13.23 -8.51 -17.18
C ASP A 106 -11.90 -8.68 -16.44
N LEU A 107 -11.50 -9.92 -16.15
CA LEU A 107 -10.21 -10.19 -15.51
C LEU A 107 -9.04 -9.89 -16.46
N GLN A 108 -9.19 -10.20 -17.75
CA GLN A 108 -8.19 -9.86 -18.77
C GLN A 108 -8.07 -8.34 -18.93
N ALA A 109 -9.20 -7.64 -19.03
CA ALA A 109 -9.28 -6.19 -19.08
C ALA A 109 -8.62 -5.54 -17.86
N PHE A 110 -8.83 -6.12 -16.68
CA PHE A 110 -8.18 -5.68 -15.45
C PHE A 110 -6.65 -5.74 -15.57
N TYR A 111 -6.07 -6.90 -15.86
CA TYR A 111 -4.60 -7.02 -15.96
C TYR A 111 -4.01 -6.20 -17.12
N GLN A 112 -4.72 -6.09 -18.24
CA GLN A 112 -4.31 -5.22 -19.35
C GLN A 112 -4.30 -3.75 -18.93
N SER A 113 -5.34 -3.29 -18.21
CA SER A 113 -5.40 -1.91 -17.71
C SER A 113 -4.29 -1.61 -16.70
N LEU A 114 -3.91 -2.56 -15.83
CA LEU A 114 -2.77 -2.41 -14.93
C LEU A 114 -1.46 -2.26 -15.69
N THR A 115 -1.24 -3.08 -16.71
CA THR A 115 -0.01 -3.03 -17.51
C THR A 115 0.09 -1.71 -18.28
N THR A 116 -1.03 -1.21 -18.80
CA THR A 116 -1.09 0.08 -19.52
C THR A 116 -0.91 1.28 -18.59
N GLU A 117 -1.58 1.29 -17.44
CA GLU A 117 -1.64 2.47 -16.57
C GLU A 117 -0.59 2.47 -15.46
N LEU A 118 -0.08 1.30 -15.08
CA LEU A 118 0.86 1.13 -13.97
C LEU A 118 2.04 0.22 -14.35
N PRO A 119 2.70 0.42 -15.51
CA PRO A 119 3.70 -0.52 -16.02
C PRO A 119 4.85 -0.74 -15.03
N GLY A 120 5.40 0.33 -14.45
CA GLY A 120 6.50 0.21 -13.47
C GLY A 120 6.08 -0.48 -12.17
N ALA A 121 4.83 -0.32 -11.73
CA ALA A 121 4.35 -1.06 -10.57
C ALA A 121 4.19 -2.56 -10.86
N MET A 122 3.78 -2.92 -12.07
CA MET A 122 3.68 -4.31 -12.50
C MET A 122 5.05 -4.97 -12.67
N GLU A 123 6.01 -4.25 -13.26
CA GLU A 123 7.41 -4.68 -13.40
C GLU A 123 8.06 -4.95 -12.04
N ALA A 124 8.05 -3.97 -11.13
CA ALA A 124 8.63 -4.15 -9.80
C ALA A 124 7.94 -5.25 -8.98
N LEU A 125 6.63 -5.41 -9.14
CA LEU A 125 5.90 -6.51 -8.52
C LEU A 125 6.40 -7.86 -9.02
N GLU A 126 6.61 -8.01 -10.32
CA GLU A 126 7.11 -9.22 -10.95
C GLU A 126 8.54 -9.54 -10.51
N ASP A 127 9.44 -8.56 -10.50
CA ASP A 127 10.83 -8.72 -10.04
C ASP A 127 10.91 -9.16 -8.57
N LEU A 128 10.15 -8.49 -7.70
CA LEU A 128 10.12 -8.80 -6.27
C LEU A 128 9.50 -10.17 -6.00
N GLN A 129 8.52 -10.60 -6.78
CA GLN A 129 7.95 -11.95 -6.66
C GLN A 129 8.88 -13.03 -7.22
N SER A 130 9.58 -12.74 -8.32
CA SER A 130 10.54 -13.65 -8.95
C SER A 130 11.78 -13.88 -8.08
N SER A 131 12.06 -12.95 -7.16
CA SER A 131 13.11 -13.07 -6.15
C SER A 131 12.80 -14.08 -5.03
N TRP A 132 11.62 -14.71 -5.04
CA TRP A 132 11.25 -15.70 -4.03
C TRP A 132 12.11 -16.98 -4.13
N ASN A 133 12.85 -17.28 -3.07
CA ASN A 133 13.59 -18.52 -2.89
C ASN A 133 12.79 -19.51 -2.01
N PRO A 134 12.39 -20.69 -2.54
CA PRO A 134 11.69 -21.74 -1.81
C PRO A 134 12.40 -22.26 -0.55
N MET A 135 13.72 -22.11 -0.47
CA MET A 135 14.56 -22.61 0.62
C MET A 135 14.87 -21.55 1.68
N ALA A 136 14.50 -20.28 1.45
CA ALA A 136 14.77 -19.20 2.40
C ALA A 136 13.84 -19.28 3.61
N SER A 137 14.39 -19.12 4.81
CA SER A 137 13.63 -18.91 6.06
C SER A 137 13.32 -17.43 6.30
N ASP A 138 14.08 -16.52 5.71
CA ASP A 138 13.89 -15.09 5.84
C ASP A 138 14.58 -14.31 4.73
N TYR A 139 14.15 -13.08 4.53
CA TYR A 139 14.72 -12.11 3.60
C TYR A 139 15.13 -10.87 4.38
N ARG A 140 16.27 -10.29 4.02
CA ARG A 140 16.85 -9.15 4.73
C ARG A 140 17.30 -8.07 3.75
N TRP A 141 17.03 -6.83 4.10
CA TRP A 141 17.57 -5.66 3.42
C TRP A 141 17.74 -4.50 4.41
N THR A 142 18.53 -3.50 4.03
CA THR A 142 18.77 -2.31 4.84
C THR A 142 18.32 -1.09 4.07
N LEU A 143 17.50 -0.25 4.70
CA LEU A 143 17.01 1.00 4.12
C LEU A 143 18.07 2.12 4.28
N PRO A 144 17.97 3.22 3.51
CA PRO A 144 19.00 4.27 3.51
C PRO A 144 19.25 4.93 4.87
N ASP A 145 18.26 4.93 5.78
CA ASP A 145 18.44 5.43 7.15
C ASP A 145 19.05 4.38 8.12
N GLY A 146 19.57 3.27 7.59
CA GLY A 146 20.17 2.19 8.38
C GLY A 146 19.17 1.22 9.00
N PHE A 147 17.87 1.39 8.76
CA PHE A 147 16.86 0.47 9.29
C PHE A 147 16.98 -0.91 8.63
N LYS A 148 17.16 -1.95 9.45
CA LYS A 148 17.32 -3.34 8.99
C LYS A 148 15.98 -4.05 8.99
N VAL A 149 15.53 -4.50 7.82
CA VAL A 149 14.30 -5.27 7.66
C VAL A 149 14.62 -6.76 7.69
N ILE A 150 13.83 -7.53 8.44
CA ILE A 150 13.90 -8.99 8.50
C ILE A 150 12.50 -9.55 8.24
N ALA A 151 12.23 -9.95 7.00
CA ALA A 151 10.98 -10.56 6.58
C ALA A 151 11.07 -12.08 6.70
N ARG A 152 10.62 -12.64 7.84
CA ARG A 152 10.59 -14.08 8.09
C ARG A 152 9.49 -14.77 7.27
N VAL A 153 9.78 -15.98 6.79
CA VAL A 153 8.83 -16.82 6.06
C VAL A 153 8.00 -17.60 7.08
N MET A 154 6.80 -17.10 7.35
CA MET A 154 5.91 -17.68 8.36
C MET A 154 4.79 -18.49 7.69
N ALA A 155 4.67 -19.77 8.04
CA ALA A 155 3.69 -20.69 7.48
C ALA A 155 2.81 -21.33 8.58
N PRO A 156 1.51 -21.53 8.33
CA PRO A 156 0.70 -22.36 9.21
C PRO A 156 1.12 -23.82 9.07
N VAL A 157 1.33 -24.48 10.21
CA VAL A 157 1.57 -25.92 10.31
C VAL A 157 0.55 -26.51 11.26
N ASP A 158 -0.17 -27.51 10.74
CA ASP A 158 -1.15 -28.26 11.51
C ASP A 158 -0.46 -29.43 12.19
N LYS A 159 -0.45 -29.41 13.52
CA LYS A 159 0.01 -30.54 14.34
C LYS A 159 -1.20 -31.26 14.90
N LYS A 160 -1.33 -32.54 14.54
CA LYS A 160 -2.31 -33.43 15.15
C LYS A 160 -1.80 -33.84 16.54
N ILE A 161 -2.57 -33.54 17.57
CA ILE A 161 -2.28 -33.91 18.95
C ILE A 161 -3.26 -35.01 19.34
N GLU A 162 -2.73 -36.13 19.84
CA GLU A 162 -3.51 -37.26 20.36
C GLU A 162 -3.37 -37.27 21.89
N LEU A 163 -4.52 -37.27 22.58
CA LEU A 163 -4.58 -37.35 24.03
C LEU A 163 -4.89 -38.80 24.42
N GLN A 164 -3.87 -39.52 24.88
CA GLN A 164 -4.02 -40.94 25.23
C GLN A 164 -4.94 -41.12 26.45
N GLU A 165 -4.92 -40.17 27.39
CA GLU A 165 -5.71 -40.18 28.62
C GLU A 165 -7.21 -39.93 28.40
N TYR A 166 -7.60 -39.44 27.20
CA TYR A 166 -8.98 -39.14 26.82
C TYR A 166 -9.46 -40.06 25.68
N GLY A 167 -9.22 -41.36 25.82
CA GLY A 167 -9.73 -42.36 24.87
C GLY A 167 -9.20 -42.19 23.44
N LYS A 168 -7.95 -41.73 23.28
CA LYS A 168 -7.33 -41.42 21.98
C LYS A 168 -8.07 -40.32 21.19
N THR A 169 -8.68 -39.37 21.89
CA THR A 169 -9.25 -38.18 21.24
C THR A 169 -8.14 -37.38 20.56
N THR A 170 -8.40 -36.92 19.33
CA THR A 170 -7.42 -36.13 18.56
C THR A 170 -7.97 -34.75 18.26
N PHE A 171 -7.13 -33.72 18.36
CA PHE A 171 -7.43 -32.38 17.85
C PHE A 171 -6.26 -31.84 17.02
N THR A 172 -6.56 -30.90 16.12
CA THR A 172 -5.54 -30.25 15.30
C THR A 172 -5.22 -28.88 15.88
N HIS A 173 -3.96 -28.67 16.23
CA HIS A 173 -3.44 -27.36 16.60
C HIS A 173 -2.68 -26.74 15.43
N ARG A 174 -3.17 -25.60 14.93
CA ARG A 174 -2.50 -24.81 13.89
C ARG A 174 -1.57 -23.80 14.53
N ALA A 175 -0.26 -23.95 14.29
CA ALA A 175 0.76 -22.98 14.71
C ALA A 175 1.35 -22.26 13.51
N ILE A 176 1.70 -20.98 13.66
CA ILE A 176 2.45 -20.25 12.64
C ILE A 176 3.94 -20.40 12.96
N MET A 177 4.69 -21.06 12.09
CA MET A 177 6.12 -21.37 12.30
C MET A 177 6.98 -20.71 11.22
N ASN A 178 8.22 -20.35 11.58
CA ASN A 178 9.21 -19.84 10.64
C ASN A 178 9.83 -21.00 9.85
N ILE A 179 9.32 -21.27 8.65
CA ILE A 179 9.76 -22.37 7.79
C ILE A 179 9.75 -21.93 6.33
N PRO A 180 10.66 -22.47 5.49
CA PRO A 180 10.64 -22.18 4.05
C PRO A 180 9.30 -22.57 3.40
N GLN A 181 8.94 -21.88 2.33
CA GLN A 181 7.72 -22.16 1.56
C GLN A 181 8.00 -22.18 0.06
N ASN A 182 7.40 -23.16 -0.62
CA ASN A 182 7.54 -23.32 -2.08
C ASN A 182 7.10 -22.09 -2.88
N ARG A 183 6.16 -21.30 -2.36
CA ARG A 183 5.64 -20.09 -2.99
C ARG A 183 5.34 -19.05 -1.92
N GLY A 184 5.66 -17.79 -2.22
CA GLY A 184 5.30 -16.65 -1.39
C GLY A 184 4.96 -15.43 -2.24
N ARG A 185 4.21 -14.50 -1.66
CA ARG A 185 3.75 -13.27 -2.32
C ARG A 185 4.02 -12.01 -1.48
N SER A 186 4.58 -12.18 -0.29
CA SER A 186 4.75 -11.11 0.70
C SER A 186 5.94 -10.20 0.42
N LEU A 187 6.89 -10.60 -0.42
CA LEU A 187 8.11 -9.81 -0.67
C LEU A 187 7.81 -8.43 -1.22
N ALA A 188 6.96 -8.34 -2.24
CA ALA A 188 6.58 -7.06 -2.83
C ALA A 188 5.92 -6.13 -1.81
N ALA A 189 4.97 -6.65 -1.03
CA ALA A 189 4.31 -5.88 0.02
C ALA A 189 5.29 -5.42 1.11
N ASN A 190 6.11 -6.33 1.63
CA ASN A 190 7.07 -6.02 2.68
C ASN A 190 8.11 -5.00 2.22
N ALA A 191 8.63 -5.13 0.98
CA ALA A 191 9.58 -4.19 0.41
C ALA A 191 8.97 -2.78 0.33
N ILE A 192 7.79 -2.65 -0.27
CA ILE A 192 7.13 -1.35 -0.44
C ILE A 192 6.69 -0.73 0.90
N HIS A 193 6.13 -1.52 1.82
CA HIS A 193 5.79 -1.03 3.16
C HIS A 193 7.03 -0.58 3.93
N SER A 194 8.18 -1.22 3.70
CA SER A 194 9.43 -0.79 4.33
C SER A 194 9.91 0.57 3.80
N VAL A 195 9.70 0.84 2.50
CA VAL A 195 10.01 2.14 1.87
C VAL A 195 9.04 3.22 2.35
N ASP A 196 7.74 2.93 2.40
CA ASP A 196 6.74 3.86 2.95
C ASP A 196 7.05 4.22 4.41
N SER A 197 7.44 3.22 5.20
CA SER A 197 7.91 3.43 6.58
C SER A 197 9.20 4.26 6.65
N TYR A 198 10.11 4.10 5.69
CA TYR A 198 11.32 4.93 5.59
C TYR A 198 10.96 6.39 5.33
N ILE A 199 10.05 6.66 4.40
CA ILE A 199 9.55 8.01 4.11
C ILE A 199 8.92 8.62 5.37
N CYS A 200 8.12 7.85 6.12
CA CYS A 200 7.54 8.31 7.38
C CYS A 200 8.60 8.73 8.41
N ARG A 201 9.66 7.93 8.57
CA ARG A 201 10.76 8.25 9.49
C ARG A 201 11.53 9.48 9.04
N GLU A 202 11.80 9.62 7.75
CA GLU A 202 12.45 10.80 7.18
C GLU A 202 11.60 12.07 7.34
N MET A 203 10.30 11.98 7.12
CA MET A 203 9.36 13.07 7.36
C MET A 203 9.42 13.58 8.81
N ILE A 204 9.43 12.66 9.78
CA ILE A 204 9.56 13.01 11.21
C ILE A 204 10.91 13.65 11.50
N ARG A 205 12.01 13.14 10.94
CA ARG A 205 13.36 13.70 11.15
C ARG A 205 13.55 15.08 10.54
N ARG A 206 12.88 15.36 9.42
CA ARG A 206 13.06 16.59 8.63
C ARG A 206 12.08 17.71 9.01
N CYS A 207 11.10 17.43 9.87
CA CYS A 207 10.19 18.44 10.41
C CYS A 207 10.59 18.79 11.84
N ASP A 208 10.75 20.09 12.12
CA ASP A 208 11.11 20.64 13.43
C ASP A 208 9.86 21.01 14.29
N PHE A 209 8.71 20.43 13.94
CA PHE A 209 7.43 20.64 14.61
C PHE A 209 6.70 19.32 14.87
N ALA A 210 5.66 19.36 15.69
CA ALA A 210 4.83 18.19 15.96
C ALA A 210 4.18 17.67 14.67
N LEU A 211 4.67 16.52 14.20
CA LEU A 211 4.17 15.76 13.07
C LEU A 211 3.76 14.37 13.57
N TYR A 212 2.50 14.02 13.38
CA TYR A 212 1.99 12.69 13.68
C TYR A 212 1.75 11.94 12.37
N THR A 213 2.05 10.65 12.35
CA THR A 213 1.89 9.82 11.16
C THR A 213 1.02 8.62 11.47
N VAL A 214 0.05 8.34 10.62
CA VAL A 214 -0.69 7.07 10.58
C VAL A 214 -0.35 6.41 9.26
N HIS A 215 0.78 5.70 9.23
CA HIS A 215 1.40 5.24 7.99
C HIS A 215 1.54 6.41 7.01
N ASP A 216 0.82 6.37 5.90
CA ASP A 216 0.89 7.31 4.79
C ASP A 216 0.04 8.59 4.96
N ALA A 217 -0.60 8.76 6.11
CA ALA A 217 -1.30 9.98 6.50
C ALA A 217 -0.50 10.81 7.51
N TYR A 218 -0.32 12.10 7.22
CA TYR A 218 0.50 13.04 7.98
C TYR A 218 -0.36 14.12 8.63
N PHE A 219 -0.19 14.35 9.92
CA PHE A 219 -0.99 15.28 10.70
C PHE A 219 -0.08 16.32 11.37
N ALA A 220 -0.35 17.60 11.12
CA ALA A 220 0.37 18.70 11.75
C ALA A 220 -0.54 19.91 11.94
N SER A 221 -0.03 20.95 12.62
CA SER A 221 -0.70 22.25 12.64
C SER A 221 -0.97 22.74 11.20
N PRO A 222 -2.15 23.33 10.91
CA PRO A 222 -2.45 23.94 9.61
C PRO A 222 -1.35 24.88 9.11
N ASN A 223 -0.67 25.58 10.02
CA ASN A 223 0.40 26.52 9.69
C ASN A 223 1.64 25.83 9.09
N ASN A 224 1.83 24.54 9.37
CA ASN A 224 3.01 23.78 8.95
C ASN A 224 2.73 22.88 7.75
N MET A 225 1.49 22.81 7.26
CA MET A 225 1.10 21.86 6.21
C MET A 225 1.80 22.10 4.88
N GLN A 226 2.21 23.34 4.59
CA GLN A 226 3.02 23.63 3.41
C GLN A 226 4.43 23.02 3.53
N VAL A 227 5.03 23.08 4.73
CA VAL A 227 6.32 22.44 5.02
C VAL A 227 6.20 20.92 4.94
N VAL A 228 5.12 20.33 5.46
CA VAL A 228 4.83 18.89 5.33
C VAL A 228 4.77 18.49 3.84
N ARG A 229 4.04 19.24 3.01
CA ARG A 229 3.94 18.97 1.56
C ARG A 229 5.31 19.02 0.88
N GLN A 230 6.07 20.08 1.11
CA GLN A 230 7.38 20.26 0.49
C GLN A 230 8.39 19.21 0.97
N THR A 231 8.38 18.90 2.27
CA THR A 231 9.26 17.88 2.84
C THR A 231 8.95 16.52 2.24
N ARG A 232 7.66 16.17 2.09
CA ARG A 232 7.25 14.92 1.47
C ARG A 232 7.71 14.84 0.02
N ALA A 233 7.56 15.92 -0.74
CA ALA A 233 8.04 16.08 -2.11
C ALA A 233 9.58 16.11 -2.27
N ASN A 234 10.33 16.15 -1.16
CA ASN A 234 11.80 16.14 -1.16
C ASN A 234 12.39 14.90 -0.46
N SER A 235 11.56 14.07 0.19
CA SER A 235 12.01 12.96 1.04
C SER A 235 12.06 11.61 0.31
N GLY A 236 12.04 11.64 -1.02
CA GLY A 236 11.99 10.44 -1.87
C GLY A 236 10.64 10.20 -2.54
N LEU A 237 9.81 11.24 -2.64
CA LEU A 237 8.61 11.34 -3.49
C LEU A 237 8.59 12.71 -4.14
#